data_AF-A0A318DVB7-F1
#
_entry.id   AF-A0A318DVB7-F1
#
_cell.length_a   1.000
_cell.length_b   1.000
_cell.length_c   1.000
_cell.angle_alpha   90.00
_cell.angle_beta   90.00
_cell.angle_gamma   90.00
#
_symmetry.space_group_name_H-M   'P 1'
#
loop_
_entity.id
_entity.type
_entity.pdbx_description
1 polymer ?
#
loop_
_entity_poly.entity_id
_entity_poly.type
_entity_poly.pdbx_seq_one_letter_code
_entity_poly.pdbx_strand_id
1 'polypeptide(L)' 'MNMNFNVVDEAHHELQVLCEVDQLPGRVAWRAQIYGTVVPQEEISGEAVDQDAVAGHVQAEVLDRGIFAKS' A
#
# COMPACT_ATOMS: atom_id res chain seq x y z
N MET A 1 3.13 -11.75 -7.33
CA MET A 1 3.22 -10.73 -8.41
C MET A 1 3.49 -9.39 -7.76
N ASN A 2 4.18 -8.46 -8.42
CA ASN A 2 4.45 -7.14 -7.83
C ASN A 2 3.61 -6.07 -8.54
N MET A 3 3.02 -5.18 -7.76
CA MET A 3 2.28 -4.00 -8.19
C MET A 3 2.93 -2.76 -7.59
N ASN A 4 3.20 -1.77 -8.43
CA ASN A 4 3.70 -0.48 -8.00
C ASN A 4 2.63 0.57 -8.29
N PHE A 5 2.31 1.38 -7.29
CA PHE A 5 1.35 2.47 -7.40
C PHE A 5 1.67 3.55 -6.37
N ASN A 6 0.98 4.68 -6.47
CA ASN A 6 1.07 5.76 -5.50
C ASN A 6 -0.19 5.82 -4.66
N VAL A 7 -0.03 6.19 -3.40
CA VAL A 7 -1.11 6.59 -2.48
C VAL A 7 -0.78 7.96 -1.93
N VAL A 8 -1.73 8.59 -1.24
CA VAL A 8 -1.51 9.90 -0.61
C VAL A 8 -1.65 9.82 0.90
N ASP A 9 -0.85 10.59 1.63
CA ASP A 9 -1.05 10.84 3.05
C ASP A 9 -2.17 11.87 3.31
N GLU A 10 -2.48 12.17 4.57
CA GLU A 10 -3.53 13.15 4.89
C GLU A 10 -3.21 14.57 4.41
N ALA A 11 -1.92 14.89 4.26
CA ALA A 11 -1.43 16.17 3.74
C ALA A 11 -1.37 16.20 2.20
N HIS A 12 -1.87 15.16 1.53
CA HIS A 12 -1.88 15.00 0.07
C HIS A 12 -0.48 14.87 -0.56
N HIS A 13 0.52 14.43 0.21
CA HIS A 13 1.80 14.07 -0.36
C HIS A 13 1.75 12.65 -0.93
N GLU A 14 2.37 12.46 -2.09
CA GLU A 14 2.47 11.13 -2.70
C GLU A 14 3.45 10.24 -1.94
N LEU A 15 3.03 9.00 -1.71
CA LEU A 15 3.82 7.91 -1.18
C LEU A 15 3.90 6.82 -2.25
N GLN A 16 5.11 6.40 -2.59
CA GLN A 16 5.30 5.29 -3.50
C GLN A 16 5.07 3.97 -2.74
N VAL A 17 4.35 3.05 -3.38
CA VAL A 17 4.06 1.73 -2.83
C VAL A 17 4.64 0.66 -3.73
N LEU A 18 5.49 -0.19 -3.16
CA LEU A 18 5.87 -1.47 -3.74
C LEU A 18 5.05 -2.56 -3.05
N CYS A 19 4.11 -3.15 -3.76
CA CYS A 19 3.19 -4.15 -3.21
C CYS A 19 3.41 -5.52 -3.84
N GLU A 20 3.69 -6.51 -3.02
CA GLU A 20 3.67 -7.92 -3.38
C GLU A 20 2.25 -8.45 -3.18
N VAL A 21 1.70 -9.09 -4.21
CA VAL A 21 0.37 -9.71 -4.20
C VAL A 21 0.45 -11.20 -4.52
N ASP A 22 -0.24 -12.00 -3.72
CA ASP A 22 -0.37 -13.45 -3.89
C ASP A 22 -1.85 -13.80 -4.11
N GLN A 23 -2.14 -14.33 -5.30
CA GLN A 23 -3.50 -14.80 -5.61
C GLN A 23 -3.74 -16.16 -4.95
N LEU A 24 -4.78 -16.20 -4.12
CA LEU A 24 -5.28 -17.39 -3.44
C LEU A 24 -6.69 -17.74 -3.96
N PRO A 25 -7.16 -18.98 -3.78
CA PRO A 25 -8.54 -19.31 -4.13
C PRO A 25 -9.54 -18.43 -3.38
N GLY A 26 -10.20 -17.52 -4.11
CA GLY A 26 -11.25 -16.63 -3.60
C GLY A 26 -10.78 -15.37 -2.87
N ARG A 27 -9.47 -15.05 -2.86
CA ARG A 27 -8.93 -13.81 -2.27
C ARG A 27 -7.52 -13.50 -2.77
N VAL A 28 -7.05 -12.28 -2.50
CA VAL A 28 -5.68 -11.83 -2.77
C VAL A 28 -5.04 -11.41 -1.46
N ALA A 29 -3.97 -12.08 -1.05
CA ALA A 29 -3.12 -11.62 0.04
C ALA A 29 -2.12 -10.59 -0.51
N TRP A 30 -1.81 -9.56 0.26
CA TRP A 30 -0.91 -8.51 -0.18
C TRP A 30 -0.02 -8.00 0.94
N ARG A 31 1.18 -7.55 0.58
CA ARG A 31 2.16 -6.89 1.45
C ARG A 31 2.72 -5.68 0.73
N ALA A 32 2.60 -4.51 1.32
CA ALA A 32 3.00 -3.23 0.73
C ALA A 32 4.10 -2.58 1.58
N GLN A 33 5.19 -2.21 0.90
CA GLN A 33 6.24 -1.37 1.42
C GLN A 33 6.00 0.07 0.97
N ILE A 34 5.91 0.99 1.93
CA ILE A 34 5.59 2.40 1.71
C ILE A 34 6.87 3.23 1.73
N TYR A 35 7.05 4.08 0.72
CA TYR A 35 8.22 4.93 0.53
C TYR A 35 7.79 6.39 0.39
N GLY A 36 8.36 7.28 1.20
CA GLY A 36 8.10 8.72 1.08
C GLY A 36 8.98 9.45 0.06
N THR A 37 10.25 9.03 -0.07
CA THR A 37 11.19 9.68 -1.01
C THR A 37 12.14 8.66 -1.62
N VAL A 38 12.89 7.92 -0.79
CA VAL A 38 13.83 6.88 -1.26
C VAL A 38 14.01 5.73 -0.25
N VAL A 39 13.47 5.87 0.98
CA VAL A 39 13.63 4.87 2.04
C VAL A 39 12.29 4.22 2.41
N PRO A 40 12.27 2.90 2.67
CA PRO A 40 11.07 2.25 3.17
C PRO A 40 10.77 2.81 4.56
N GLN A 41 9.55 3.30 4.74
CA GLN A 41 9.11 3.91 5.99
C GLN A 41 8.32 2.93 6.83
N GLU A 42 7.42 2.19 6.19
CA GLU A 42 6.48 1.29 6.84
C GLU A 42 6.21 0.07 5.94
N GLU A 43 5.88 -1.04 6.57
CA GLU A 43 5.35 -2.23 5.90
C GLU A 43 3.96 -2.51 6.44
N ILE A 44 3.00 -2.67 5.51
CA ILE A 44 1.64 -3.05 5.83
C ILE A 44 1.24 -4.28 5.01
N SER A 45 0.32 -5.08 5.51
CA SER A 45 -0.16 -6.27 4.82
C SER A 45 -1.62 -6.54 5.14
N GLY A 46 -2.30 -7.26 4.25
CA GLY A 46 -3.70 -7.57 4.39
C GLY A 46 -4.20 -8.53 3.32
N GLU A 47 -5.53 -8.59 3.21
CA GLU A 47 -6.23 -9.41 2.22
C GLU A 47 -7.28 -8.56 1.51
N ALA A 48 -7.55 -8.88 0.25
CA ALA A 48 -8.55 -8.24 -0.59
C ALA A 48 -9.36 -9.31 -1.34
N VAL A 49 -10.56 -8.95 -1.79
CA VAL A 49 -11.42 -9.86 -2.57
C VAL A 49 -10.85 -10.14 -3.96
N ASP A 50 -10.18 -9.15 -4.55
CA ASP A 50 -9.48 -9.23 -5.82
C ASP A 50 -8.28 -8.27 -5.83
N GLN A 51 -7.52 -8.31 -6.91
CA GLN A 51 -6.30 -7.55 -7.08
C GLN A 51 -6.55 -6.04 -7.30
N ASP A 52 -7.68 -5.67 -7.89
CA ASP A 52 -8.02 -4.28 -8.19
C ASP A 52 -8.38 -3.51 -6.90
N ALA A 53 -8.88 -4.21 -5.88
CA ALA A 53 -9.18 -3.64 -4.57
C ALA A 53 -7.92 -3.32 -3.72
N VAL A 54 -6.76 -3.93 -4.01
CA VAL A 54 -5.55 -3.82 -3.17
C VAL A 54 -5.10 -2.37 -2.97
N ALA A 55 -5.08 -1.56 -4.03
CA ALA A 55 -4.66 -0.17 -3.93
C ALA A 55 -5.57 0.66 -3.00
N GLY A 56 -6.88 0.40 -3.05
CA GLY A 56 -7.85 1.04 -2.15
C GLY A 56 -7.64 0.64 -0.69
N HIS A 57 -7.35 -0.63 -0.42
CA HIS A 57 -7.04 -1.10 0.93
C HIS A 57 -5.74 -0.49 1.48
N VAL A 58 -4.69 -0.41 0.67
CA VAL A 58 -3.42 0.23 1.06
C VAL A 58 -3.63 1.72 1.34
N GLN A 59 -4.38 2.43 0.50
CA GLN A 59 -4.72 3.85 0.72
C GLN A 59 -5.48 4.06 2.03
N ALA A 60 -6.43 3.19 2.36
CA ALA A 60 -7.17 3.27 3.61
C ALA A 60 -6.26 3.04 4.83
N GLU A 61 -5.39 2.03 4.80
CA GLU A 61 -4.44 1.75 5.87
C GLU A 61 -3.42 2.88 6.08
N VAL A 62 -2.95 3.52 4.99
CA VAL A 62 -2.05 4.68 5.07
C VAL A 62 -2.70 5.84 5.82
N LEU A 63 -3.98 6.11 5.56
CA LEU A 63 -4.72 7.17 6.25
C LEU A 63 -5.04 6.78 7.69
N ASP A 64 -5.55 5.56 7.92
CA ASP A 64 -5.94 5.08 9.26
C ASP A 64 -4.75 5.06 10.24
N ARG A 65 -3.58 4.64 9.76
CA ARG A 65 -2.35 4.58 10.58
C ARG A 65 -1.60 5.91 10.66
N GLY A 66 -2.01 6.94 9.90
CA GLY A 66 -1.30 8.21 9.82
C GLY A 66 0.13 8.05 9.29
N ILE A 67 0.28 7.37 8.16
CA ILE A 67 1.59 7.25 7.47
C ILE A 67 1.77 8.48 6.59
N PHE A 68 2.86 9.22 6.82
CA PHE A 68 3.13 10.51 6.15
C PHE A 68 4.42 10.48 5.36
N ALA A 69 4.47 11.25 4.28
CA ALA A 69 5.71 11.45 3.53
C ALA A 69 6.74 12.18 4.41
N LYS A 70 7.71 11.43 4.95
CA LYS A 70 8.86 12.04 5.62
C LYS A 70 9.78 12.70 4.60
N SER A 71 9.88 14.03 4.68
CA SER A 71 10.82 14.86 3.90
C SER A 71 12.27 14.62 4.31
#